data_AF-A0A968QE81-F1
#
_entry.id   AF-A0A968QE81-F1
#
_cell.length_a   1.000
_cell.length_b   1.000
_cell.length_c   1.000
_cell.angle_alpha   90.00
_cell.angle_beta   90.00
_cell.angle_gamma   90.00
#
_symmetry.space_group_name_H-M   'P 1'
#
loop_
_entity.id
_entity.type
_entity.pdbx_description
1 polymer ?
#
loop_
_entity_poly.entity_id
_entity_poly.type
_entity_poly.pdbx_seq_one_letter_code
_entity_poly.pdbx_strand_id
1 'polypeptide(L)'
;MSSRFLTSEQQHSYGRYVGEPTSIQLAHYFHLDDAAKQLVQKRRGDYNRLGFAIQLCTVRFLGTFLINPIDIPQGVVDYLASQLKIKDVSCLPQYLLRSNTHWEHTLVIKKHYGYRDFSEQPEHWRLVRWLYQRAWVGGESPSMMFDLITARLVEQKILLPGVTVLSRLISAVREQVANRTWKTLSKLPNPKQ
;
A
#
# COMPACT_ATOMS: atom_id res chain seq x y z
N MET A 1 -13.73 8.81 19.51
CA MET A 1 -14.50 7.57 19.29
C MET A 1 -14.14 7.02 17.92
N SER A 2 -13.51 5.84 17.83
CA SER A 2 -13.14 5.23 16.54
C SER A 2 -14.41 4.81 15.80
N SER A 3 -14.86 5.59 14.82
CA SER A 3 -15.95 5.17 13.94
C SER A 3 -15.44 3.98 13.12
N ARG A 4 -15.85 2.77 13.48
CA ARG A 4 -15.55 1.55 12.72
C ARG A 4 -16.41 1.55 11.46
N PHE A 5 -16.02 2.33 10.46
CA PHE A 5 -16.71 2.41 9.17
C PHE A 5 -16.27 1.31 8.18
N LEU A 6 -15.22 0.57 8.51
CA LEU A 6 -14.79 -0.63 7.80
C LEU A 6 -15.26 -1.88 8.53
N THR A 7 -15.70 -2.89 7.77
CA THR A 7 -15.95 -4.22 8.32
C THR A 7 -14.66 -4.89 8.79
N SER A 8 -14.76 -5.88 9.67
CA SER A 8 -13.59 -6.67 10.08
C SER A 8 -12.87 -7.32 8.90
N GLU A 9 -13.64 -7.75 7.90
CA GLU A 9 -13.13 -8.35 6.67
C GLU A 9 -12.33 -7.33 5.84
N GLN A 10 -12.87 -6.12 5.63
CA GLN A 10 -12.16 -5.04 4.95
C GLN A 10 -10.86 -4.64 5.66
N GLN A 11 -10.87 -4.67 7.00
CA GLN A 11 -9.66 -4.40 7.78
C GLN A 11 -8.62 -5.51 7.62
N HIS A 12 -9.06 -6.76 7.47
CA HIS A 12 -8.18 -7.91 7.32
C HIS A 12 -7.61 -8.02 5.90
N SER A 13 -8.37 -7.66 4.88
CA SER A 13 -7.92 -7.70 3.48
C SER A 13 -6.96 -6.58 3.11
N TYR A 14 -7.03 -5.44 3.81
CA TYR A 14 -6.24 -4.26 3.47
C TYR A 14 -4.73 -4.52 3.56
N GLY A 15 -4.02 -4.29 2.44
CA GLY A 15 -2.58 -4.48 2.34
C GLY A 15 -2.13 -5.95 2.45
N ARG A 16 -3.02 -6.90 2.17
CA ARG A 16 -2.75 -8.35 2.22
C ARG A 16 -3.29 -9.05 0.99
N TYR A 17 -2.78 -10.25 0.73
CA TYR A 17 -3.36 -11.15 -0.27
C TYR A 17 -4.68 -11.73 0.24
N VAL A 18 -5.73 -11.60 -0.57
CA VAL A 18 -7.03 -12.24 -0.32
C VAL A 18 -7.16 -13.38 -1.34
N GLY A 19 -6.49 -14.49 -1.05
CA GLY A 19 -6.41 -15.64 -1.96
C GLY A 19 -5.42 -15.46 -3.11
N GLU A 20 -5.54 -16.36 -4.11
CA GLU A 20 -4.68 -16.41 -5.28
C GLU A 20 -5.01 -15.27 -6.28
N PRO A 21 -4.01 -14.51 -6.77
CA PRO A 21 -4.22 -13.56 -7.85
C PRO A 21 -4.68 -14.26 -9.14
N THR A 22 -5.62 -13.64 -9.83
CA THR A 22 -6.09 -14.11 -11.14
C THR A 22 -4.95 -14.06 -12.18
N SER A 23 -5.10 -14.82 -13.27
CA SER A 23 -4.13 -14.81 -14.38
C SER A 23 -3.90 -13.40 -14.96
N ILE A 24 -4.95 -12.57 -15.02
CA ILE A 24 -4.88 -11.18 -15.46
C ILE A 24 -4.05 -10.34 -14.47
N GLN A 25 -4.28 -10.52 -13.16
CA GLN A 25 -3.50 -9.83 -12.13
C GLN A 25 -2.03 -10.27 -12.15
N LEU A 26 -1.74 -11.56 -12.33
CA LEU A 26 -0.38 -12.09 -12.48
C LEU A 26 0.32 -11.45 -13.68
N ALA A 27 -0.32 -11.43 -14.85
CA ALA A 27 0.23 -10.83 -16.04
C ALA A 27 0.47 -9.31 -15.91
N HIS A 28 -0.38 -8.60 -15.16
CA HIS A 28 -0.27 -7.15 -15.03
C HIS A 28 0.73 -6.71 -13.95
N TYR A 29 0.68 -7.31 -12.76
CA TYR A 29 1.44 -6.83 -11.59
C TYR A 29 2.71 -7.65 -11.31
N PHE A 30 2.75 -8.92 -11.74
CA PHE A 30 3.82 -9.86 -11.42
C PHE A 30 4.73 -10.16 -12.63
N HIS A 31 4.49 -9.49 -13.76
CA HIS A 31 5.39 -9.58 -14.89
C HIS A 31 6.69 -8.81 -14.62
N LEU A 32 7.82 -9.49 -14.82
CA LEU A 32 9.15 -8.92 -14.73
C LEU A 32 9.62 -8.52 -16.13
N ASP A 33 9.59 -7.22 -16.39
CA ASP A 33 10.26 -6.63 -17.55
C ASP A 33 11.79 -6.81 -17.47
N ASP A 34 12.49 -6.45 -18.54
CA ASP A 34 13.94 -6.66 -18.62
C ASP A 34 14.71 -5.85 -17.57
N ALA A 35 14.25 -4.64 -17.26
CA ALA A 35 14.84 -3.80 -16.22
C ALA A 35 14.71 -4.46 -14.83
N ALA A 36 13.53 -4.99 -14.50
CA ALA A 36 13.29 -5.72 -13.26
C ALA A 36 14.13 -7.00 -13.21
N LYS A 37 14.20 -7.77 -14.30
CA LYS A 37 15.05 -8.98 -14.38
C LYS A 37 16.52 -8.65 -14.15
N GLN A 38 17.05 -7.58 -14.74
CA GLN A 38 18.42 -7.14 -14.51
C GLN A 38 18.66 -6.77 -13.04
N LEU A 39 17.71 -6.09 -12.39
CA LEU A 39 17.82 -5.73 -10.98
C LEU A 39 17.80 -6.96 -10.06
N VAL A 40 16.96 -7.94 -10.39
CA VAL A 40 16.88 -9.24 -9.71
C VAL A 40 18.17 -10.04 -9.90
N GLN A 41 18.72 -10.10 -11.11
CA GLN A 41 19.95 -10.85 -11.39
C GLN A 41 21.19 -10.36 -10.62
N LYS A 42 21.17 -9.11 -10.12
CA LYS A 42 22.24 -8.59 -9.25
C LYS A 42 22.25 -9.25 -7.85
N ARG A 43 21.19 -9.98 -7.47
CA ARG A 43 21.11 -10.68 -6.18
C ARG A 43 21.83 -12.02 -6.24
N ARG A 44 22.59 -12.35 -5.19
CA ARG A 44 23.32 -13.62 -5.09
C ARG A 44 22.40 -14.73 -4.58
N GLY A 45 22.33 -15.84 -5.31
CA GLY A 45 21.54 -17.03 -4.94
C GLY A 45 20.06 -16.91 -5.30
N ASP A 46 19.44 -18.05 -5.63
CA ASP A 46 18.08 -18.09 -6.14
C ASP A 46 17.03 -17.64 -5.11
N TYR A 47 17.21 -17.96 -3.84
CA TYR A 47 16.33 -17.49 -2.76
C TYR A 47 16.28 -15.96 -2.66
N ASN A 48 17.41 -15.26 -2.84
CA ASN A 48 17.44 -13.80 -2.81
C ASN A 48 16.86 -13.19 -4.10
N ARG A 49 17.10 -13.83 -5.25
CA ARG A 49 16.53 -13.41 -6.54
C ARG A 49 15.00 -13.50 -6.49
N LEU A 50 14.48 -14.65 -6.04
CA LEU A 50 13.06 -14.89 -5.87
C LEU A 50 12.45 -13.96 -4.82
N GLY A 51 13.06 -13.86 -3.64
CA GLY A 51 12.60 -12.97 -2.56
C GLY A 51 12.56 -11.48 -2.96
N PHE A 52 13.55 -11.01 -3.72
CA PHE A 52 13.55 -9.65 -4.27
C PHE A 52 12.41 -9.45 -5.27
N ALA A 53 12.21 -10.39 -6.20
CA ALA A 53 11.14 -10.31 -7.19
C ALA A 53 9.75 -10.34 -6.52
N ILE A 54 9.58 -11.15 -5.48
CA ILE A 54 8.37 -11.21 -4.67
C ILE A 54 8.07 -9.87 -4.03
N GLN A 55 9.04 -9.24 -3.36
CA GLN A 55 8.83 -7.93 -2.74
C GLN A 55 8.45 -6.86 -3.78
N LEU A 56 9.15 -6.85 -4.93
CA LEU A 56 8.89 -5.90 -6.00
C LEU A 56 7.47 -6.04 -6.55
N CYS A 57 7.02 -7.26 -6.83
CA CYS A 57 5.68 -7.47 -7.38
C CYS A 57 4.59 -7.30 -6.32
N THR A 58 4.89 -7.65 -5.06
CA THR A 58 3.98 -7.46 -3.94
C THR A 58 3.67 -5.99 -3.70
N VAL A 59 4.67 -5.10 -3.71
CA VAL A 59 4.41 -3.66 -3.54
C VAL A 59 3.69 -3.05 -4.76
N ARG A 60 3.86 -3.62 -5.96
CA ARG A 60 3.08 -3.22 -7.15
C ARG A 60 1.61 -3.64 -7.04
N PHE A 61 1.35 -4.83 -6.52
CA PHE A 61 0.00 -5.39 -6.41
C PHE A 61 -0.77 -4.84 -5.20
N LEU A 62 -0.15 -4.81 -4.03
CA LEU A 62 -0.80 -4.42 -2.76
C LEU A 62 -0.59 -2.95 -2.39
N GLY A 63 0.39 -2.25 -2.99
CA GLY A 63 0.76 -0.89 -2.58
C GLY A 63 1.56 -0.81 -1.27
N THR A 64 1.97 -1.95 -0.71
CA THR A 64 2.80 -2.02 0.51
C THR A 64 3.65 -3.29 0.55
N PHE A 65 4.61 -3.34 1.46
CA PHE A 65 5.41 -4.54 1.71
C PHE A 65 4.81 -5.34 2.86
N LEU A 66 4.89 -6.66 2.76
CA LEU A 66 4.47 -7.56 3.85
C LEU A 66 5.51 -7.56 4.97
N ILE A 67 5.03 -7.70 6.20
CA ILE A 67 5.89 -7.89 7.38
C ILE A 67 6.71 -9.17 7.23
N ASN A 68 6.05 -10.26 6.80
CA ASN A 68 6.73 -11.46 6.34
C ASN A 68 6.73 -11.46 4.79
N PRO A 69 7.87 -11.20 4.12
CA PRO A 69 7.94 -11.09 2.67
C PRO A 69 7.50 -12.34 1.89
N ILE A 70 7.45 -13.51 2.54
CA ILE A 70 7.09 -14.78 1.91
C ILE A 70 5.69 -15.26 2.30
N ASP A 71 4.91 -14.45 3.04
CA ASP A 71 3.50 -14.72 3.34
C ASP A 71 2.63 -14.40 2.10
N ILE A 72 2.84 -15.18 1.04
CA ILE A 72 2.27 -14.96 -0.27
C ILE A 72 1.61 -16.23 -0.83
N PRO A 73 0.65 -16.11 -1.75
CA PRO A 73 0.04 -17.26 -2.43
C PRO A 73 1.05 -18.03 -3.28
N GLN A 74 0.87 -19.36 -3.38
CA GLN A 74 1.83 -20.23 -4.08
C GLN A 74 1.86 -19.94 -5.59
N GLY A 75 0.72 -19.58 -6.18
CA GLY A 75 0.65 -19.23 -7.60
C GLY A 75 1.56 -18.05 -7.96
N VAL A 76 1.76 -17.09 -7.04
CA VAL A 76 2.70 -15.98 -7.20
C VAL A 76 4.15 -16.48 -7.21
N VAL A 77 4.49 -17.39 -6.29
CA VAL A 77 5.84 -17.99 -6.19
C VAL A 77 6.18 -18.69 -7.49
N ASP A 78 5.29 -19.56 -7.97
CA ASP A 78 5.52 -20.36 -9.18
C ASP A 78 5.62 -19.48 -10.44
N TYR A 79 4.76 -18.46 -10.54
CA TYR A 79 4.77 -17.51 -11.64
C TYR A 79 6.09 -16.73 -11.71
N LEU A 80 6.63 -16.27 -10.59
CA LEU A 80 7.91 -15.55 -10.55
C LEU A 80 9.11 -16.49 -10.74
N ALA A 81 9.08 -17.68 -10.15
CA ALA A 81 10.14 -18.68 -10.30
C ALA A 81 10.31 -19.09 -11.77
N SER A 82 9.21 -19.28 -12.49
CA SER A 82 9.24 -19.61 -13.93
C SER A 82 9.89 -18.50 -14.76
N GLN A 83 9.55 -17.23 -14.52
CA GLN A 83 10.14 -16.08 -15.20
C GLN A 83 11.65 -15.93 -14.93
N LEU A 84 12.09 -16.31 -13.74
CA LEU A 84 13.50 -16.24 -13.32
C LEU A 84 14.30 -17.50 -13.65
N LYS A 85 13.65 -18.53 -14.19
CA LYS A 85 14.20 -19.87 -14.47
C LYS A 85 14.76 -20.56 -13.21
N ILE A 86 14.12 -20.34 -12.07
CA ILE A 86 14.46 -20.97 -10.79
C ILE A 86 13.66 -22.26 -10.68
N LYS A 87 14.35 -23.40 -10.57
CA LYS A 87 13.70 -24.73 -10.51
C LYS A 87 13.25 -25.11 -9.11
N ASP A 88 14.06 -24.76 -8.10
CA ASP A 88 13.81 -25.13 -6.72
C ASP A 88 13.25 -23.94 -5.94
N VAL A 89 11.93 -23.91 -5.75
CA VAL A 89 11.25 -22.89 -4.93
C VAL A 89 11.32 -23.19 -3.44
N SER A 90 11.71 -24.40 -3.04
CA SER A 90 11.86 -24.78 -1.63
C SER A 90 13.01 -24.05 -0.94
N CYS A 91 13.86 -23.36 -1.72
CA CYS A 91 14.89 -22.47 -1.19
C CYS A 91 14.33 -21.15 -0.62
N LEU A 92 13.09 -20.75 -0.93
CA LEU A 92 12.52 -19.46 -0.55
C LEU A 92 12.56 -19.16 0.97
N PRO A 93 12.31 -20.11 1.89
CA PRO A 93 12.45 -19.86 3.33
C PRO A 93 13.85 -19.39 3.74
N GLN A 94 14.89 -19.73 2.98
CA GLN A 94 16.26 -19.24 3.24
C GLN A 94 16.37 -17.72 3.11
N TYR A 95 15.46 -17.08 2.36
CA TYR A 95 15.38 -15.64 2.22
C TYR A 95 15.13 -14.92 3.56
N LEU A 96 14.48 -15.58 4.53
CA LEU A 96 14.19 -15.01 5.84
C LEU A 96 15.36 -15.11 6.82
N LEU A 97 16.34 -15.99 6.58
CA LEU A 97 17.42 -16.29 7.54
C LEU A 97 18.31 -15.08 7.85
N ARG A 98 18.41 -14.12 6.93
CA ARG A 98 19.16 -12.87 7.13
C ARG A 98 18.23 -11.68 7.02
N SER A 99 17.70 -11.26 8.16
CA SER A 99 16.73 -10.16 8.24
C SER A 99 17.20 -8.88 7.55
N ASN A 100 18.49 -8.52 7.66
CA ASN A 100 19.02 -7.31 7.01
C ASN A 100 18.82 -7.29 5.48
N THR A 101 18.84 -8.45 4.84
CA THR A 101 18.77 -8.58 3.38
C THR A 101 17.42 -8.13 2.84
N HIS A 102 16.31 -8.48 3.50
CA HIS A 102 14.98 -8.11 3.00
C HIS A 102 14.68 -6.63 3.25
N TRP A 103 15.23 -6.02 4.31
CA TRP A 103 15.16 -4.57 4.52
C TRP A 103 15.97 -3.81 3.47
N GLU A 104 17.19 -4.27 3.17
CA GLU A 104 18.01 -3.71 2.10
C GLU A 104 17.29 -3.79 0.74
N HIS A 105 16.65 -4.92 0.43
CA HIS A 105 15.87 -5.09 -0.79
C HIS A 105 14.69 -4.12 -0.87
N THR A 106 13.93 -3.94 0.21
CA THR A 106 12.89 -2.92 0.31
C THR A 106 13.42 -1.52 0.00
N LEU A 107 14.57 -1.14 0.57
CA LEU A 107 15.20 0.16 0.31
C LEU A 107 15.64 0.32 -1.15
N VAL A 108 16.22 -0.72 -1.74
CA VAL A 108 16.61 -0.72 -3.16
C VAL A 108 15.38 -0.56 -4.06
N ILE A 109 14.29 -1.29 -3.79
CA ILE A 109 13.04 -1.18 -4.55
C ILE A 109 12.45 0.22 -4.43
N LYS A 110 12.36 0.76 -3.20
CA LYS A 110 11.85 2.12 -2.97
C LYS A 110 12.63 3.16 -3.76
N LYS A 111 13.96 3.14 -3.64
CA LYS A 111 14.84 4.09 -4.33
C LYS A 111 14.76 3.97 -5.85
N HIS A 112 14.74 2.75 -6.39
CA HIS A 112 14.77 2.53 -7.84
C HIS A 112 13.44 2.83 -8.52
N TYR A 113 12.31 2.48 -7.88
CA TYR A 113 10.96 2.62 -8.47
C TYR A 113 10.20 3.85 -7.99
N GLY A 114 10.77 4.63 -7.06
CA GLY A 114 10.21 5.89 -6.57
C GLY A 114 9.11 5.71 -5.52
N TYR A 115 9.13 4.62 -4.75
CA TYR A 115 8.19 4.45 -3.64
C TYR A 115 8.62 5.26 -2.42
N ARG A 116 7.66 5.94 -1.80
CA ARG A 116 7.85 6.84 -0.66
C ARG A 116 7.08 6.37 0.56
N ASP A 117 7.61 6.66 1.76
CA ASP A 117 6.90 6.32 2.99
C ASP A 117 5.69 7.22 3.19
N PHE A 118 4.65 6.68 3.82
CA PHE A 118 3.41 7.43 4.08
C PHE A 118 3.61 8.75 4.83
N SER A 119 4.59 8.80 5.73
CA SER A 119 4.89 9.97 6.57
C SER A 119 5.89 10.95 5.93
N GLU A 120 6.40 10.64 4.73
CA GLU A 120 7.43 11.44 4.07
C GLU A 120 6.87 12.80 3.60
N GLN A 121 7.61 13.87 3.90
CA GLN A 121 7.25 15.23 3.49
C GLN A 121 7.92 15.60 2.16
N PRO A 122 7.29 16.43 1.31
CA PRO A 122 6.03 17.16 1.52
C PRO A 122 4.76 16.39 1.10
N GLU A 123 4.88 15.15 0.62
CA GLU A 123 3.73 14.43 0.04
C GLU A 123 2.66 14.08 1.07
N HIS A 124 3.06 13.72 2.30
CA HIS A 124 2.11 13.51 3.39
C HIS A 124 1.24 14.75 3.62
N TRP A 125 1.83 15.94 3.69
CA TRP A 125 1.07 17.18 3.85
C TRP A 125 0.11 17.45 2.68
N ARG A 126 0.57 17.24 1.43
CA ARG A 126 -0.28 17.39 0.24
C ARG A 126 -1.46 16.42 0.24
N LEU A 127 -1.23 15.19 0.69
CA LEU A 127 -2.26 14.16 0.84
C LEU A 127 -3.32 14.59 1.86
N VAL A 128 -2.89 15.01 3.06
CA VAL A 128 -3.81 15.47 4.12
C VAL A 128 -4.61 16.68 3.66
N ARG A 129 -3.97 17.65 2.99
CA ARG A 129 -4.65 18.83 2.43
C ARG A 129 -5.72 18.45 1.41
N TRP A 130 -5.41 17.53 0.51
CA TRP A 130 -6.37 17.03 -0.47
C TRP A 130 -7.53 16.30 0.19
N LEU A 131 -7.27 15.43 1.17
CA LEU A 131 -8.31 14.71 1.91
C LEU A 131 -9.24 15.69 2.62
N TYR A 132 -8.68 16.77 3.18
CA TYR A 132 -9.46 17.84 3.81
C TYR A 132 -10.36 18.56 2.81
N GLN A 133 -9.84 18.96 1.64
CA GLN A 133 -10.64 19.59 0.59
C GLN A 133 -11.78 18.68 0.12
N ARG A 134 -11.48 17.39 -0.03
CA ARG A 134 -12.45 16.37 -0.41
C ARG A 134 -13.56 16.23 0.64
N ALA A 135 -13.20 16.15 1.91
CA ALA A 135 -14.16 16.08 3.02
C ALA A 135 -15.01 17.35 3.17
N TRP A 136 -14.44 18.52 2.87
CA TRP A 136 -15.14 19.80 2.94
C TRP A 136 -16.22 19.95 1.86
N VAL A 137 -15.93 19.51 0.63
CA VAL A 137 -16.81 19.70 -0.53
C VAL A 137 -17.73 18.49 -0.77
N GLY A 138 -17.23 17.29 -0.58
CA GLY A 138 -17.80 16.08 -1.19
C GLY A 138 -18.91 15.38 -0.41
N GLY A 139 -19.14 15.71 0.87
CA GLY A 139 -20.11 14.99 1.69
C GLY A 139 -19.91 13.46 1.73
N GLU A 140 -18.73 12.99 1.34
CA GLU A 140 -18.45 11.58 1.08
C GLU A 140 -18.53 10.75 2.36
N SER A 141 -18.97 9.50 2.23
CA SER A 141 -18.96 8.56 3.35
C SER A 141 -17.51 8.23 3.76
N PRO A 142 -17.24 7.90 5.03
CA PRO A 142 -15.89 7.52 5.46
C PRO A 142 -15.28 6.36 4.66
N SER A 143 -16.10 5.39 4.24
CA SER A 143 -15.67 4.26 3.43
C SER A 143 -15.26 4.70 2.03
N MET A 144 -16.03 5.58 1.39
CA MET A 144 -15.66 6.15 0.09
C MET A 144 -14.36 6.97 0.19
N MET A 145 -14.19 7.77 1.25
CA MET A 145 -12.94 8.49 1.49
C MET A 145 -11.75 7.54 1.66
N PHE A 146 -11.97 6.38 2.29
CA PHE A 146 -10.95 5.34 2.46
C PHE A 146 -10.52 4.73 1.13
N ASP A 147 -11.47 4.39 0.27
CA ASP A 147 -11.16 3.86 -1.06
C ASP A 147 -10.41 4.89 -1.91
N LEU A 148 -10.87 6.15 -1.87
CA LEU A 148 -10.25 7.25 -2.62
C LEU A 148 -8.81 7.55 -2.17
N ILE A 149 -8.55 7.63 -0.87
CA ILE A 149 -7.19 7.87 -0.38
C ILE A 149 -6.28 6.66 -0.67
N THR A 150 -6.80 5.43 -0.56
CA THR A 150 -6.05 4.21 -0.88
C THR A 150 -5.63 4.20 -2.35
N ALA A 151 -6.57 4.45 -3.27
CA ALA A 151 -6.29 4.54 -4.69
C ALA A 151 -5.21 5.61 -5.00
N ARG A 152 -5.34 6.79 -4.36
CA ARG A 152 -4.39 7.87 -4.56
C ARG A 152 -2.99 7.57 -4.03
N LEU A 153 -2.88 6.88 -2.90
CA LEU A 153 -1.60 6.44 -2.36
C LEU A 153 -0.89 5.50 -3.34
N VAL A 154 -1.62 4.51 -3.87
CA VAL A 154 -1.08 3.56 -4.87
C VAL A 154 -0.65 4.29 -6.14
N GLU A 155 -1.49 5.17 -6.68
CA GLU A 155 -1.20 5.96 -7.89
C GLU A 155 0.07 6.82 -7.73
N GLN A 156 0.27 7.42 -6.55
CA GLN A 156 1.42 8.28 -6.25
C GLN A 156 2.65 7.51 -5.75
N LYS A 157 2.59 6.17 -5.72
CA LYS A 157 3.62 5.28 -5.17
C LYS A 157 3.98 5.60 -3.71
N ILE A 158 3.00 6.03 -2.93
CA ILE A 158 3.13 6.22 -1.48
C ILE A 158 2.70 4.91 -0.81
N LEU A 159 3.56 4.34 0.02
CA LEU A 159 3.30 3.06 0.65
C LEU A 159 2.07 3.15 1.55
N LEU A 160 1.17 2.17 1.42
CA LEU A 160 -0.03 2.11 2.25
C LEU A 160 0.36 1.96 3.73
N PRO A 161 -0.08 2.87 4.62
CA PRO A 161 0.11 2.71 6.06
C PRO A 161 -0.88 1.66 6.58
N GLY A 162 -0.70 1.16 7.80
CA GLY A 162 -1.67 0.23 8.40
C GLY A 162 -3.10 0.79 8.44
N VAL A 163 -4.10 -0.08 8.28
CA VAL A 163 -5.52 0.31 8.16
C VAL A 163 -5.96 1.27 9.27
N THR A 164 -5.54 1.03 10.51
CA THR A 164 -5.87 1.88 11.66
C THR A 164 -5.30 3.29 11.53
N VAL A 165 -4.10 3.45 10.96
CA VAL A 165 -3.48 4.76 10.72
C VAL A 165 -4.31 5.56 9.72
N LEU A 166 -4.70 4.91 8.61
CA LEU A 166 -5.48 5.55 7.57
C LEU A 166 -6.89 5.92 8.06
N SER A 167 -7.56 5.01 8.77
CA SER A 167 -8.89 5.26 9.36
C SER A 167 -8.86 6.37 10.41
N ARG A 168 -7.80 6.46 11.22
CA ARG A 168 -7.60 7.56 12.17
C ARG A 168 -7.40 8.90 11.45
N LEU A 169 -6.61 8.92 10.37
CA LEU A 169 -6.43 10.14 9.57
C LEU A 169 -7.76 10.65 8.99
N ILE A 170 -8.55 9.76 8.40
CA ILE A 170 -9.87 10.10 7.86
C ILE A 170 -10.78 10.64 8.96
N SER A 171 -10.80 9.98 10.12
CA SER A 171 -11.63 10.41 11.26
C SER A 171 -11.23 11.81 11.76
N ALA A 172 -9.92 12.07 11.90
CA ALA A 172 -9.39 13.36 12.31
C ALA A 172 -9.72 14.48 11.32
N VAL A 173 -9.57 14.22 10.01
CA VAL A 173 -9.90 15.20 8.97
C VAL A 173 -11.40 15.52 8.96
N ARG A 174 -12.26 14.51 9.10
CA ARG A 174 -13.72 14.71 9.16
C ARG A 174 -14.13 15.52 10.39
N GLU A 175 -13.53 15.26 11.54
CA GLU A 175 -13.77 16.03 12.77
C GLU A 175 -13.35 17.50 12.60
N GLN A 176 -12.20 17.75 11.97
CA GLN A 176 -11.74 19.11 11.66
C GLN A 176 -12.70 19.85 10.72
N VAL A 177 -13.18 19.18 9.67
CA VAL A 177 -14.17 19.74 8.74
C VAL A 177 -15.48 20.05 9.47
N ALA A 178 -16.02 19.11 10.24
CA ALA A 178 -17.25 19.31 11.00
C ALA A 178 -17.13 20.52 11.94
N ASN A 179 -16.05 20.60 12.72
CA ASN A 179 -15.78 21.72 13.62
C ASN A 179 -15.72 23.07 12.89
N ARG A 180 -15.13 23.11 11.69
CA ARG A 180 -15.11 24.33 10.88
C ARG A 180 -16.49 24.68 10.34
N THR A 181 -17.28 23.71 9.90
CA THR A 181 -18.66 23.92 9.46
C THR A 181 -19.50 24.51 10.58
N TRP A 182 -19.46 23.92 11.78
CA TRP A 182 -20.14 24.44 12.97
C TRP A 182 -19.74 25.89 13.29
N LYS A 183 -18.43 26.20 13.30
CA LYS A 183 -17.93 27.57 13.54
C LYS A 183 -18.35 28.58 12.46
N THR A 184 -18.59 28.12 11.23
CA THR A 184 -19.02 28.98 10.13
C THR A 184 -20.52 29.26 10.24
N LEU A 185 -21.32 28.22 10.52
CA LEU A 185 -22.75 28.34 10.72
C LEU A 185 -23.10 29.16 11.98
N SER A 186 -22.34 29.01 13.07
CA SER A 186 -22.57 29.77 14.31
C SER A 186 -22.31 31.27 14.18
N LYS A 187 -21.69 31.71 13.08
CA LYS A 187 -21.43 33.13 12.77
C LYS A 187 -22.46 33.73 11.82
N LEU A 188 -23.38 32.92 11.28
CA LEU A 188 -24.46 33.41 10.44
C LEU A 188 -25.53 34.05 11.35
N PRO A 189 -26.00 35.28 11.06
CA PRO A 189 -27.09 35.89 11.82
C PRO A 189 -28.38 35.07 11.65
N ASN A 190 -29.13 34.92 12.74
CA ASN A 190 -30.42 34.22 12.71
C ASN A 190 -31.44 35.14 12.01
N PRO A 191 -32.42 34.63 11.24
CA PRO A 191 -33.41 35.44 10.52
C PRO A 191 -34.42 36.20 11.41
N LYS A 192 -34.10 36.38 12.71
CA LYS A 192 -34.86 37.18 13.68
C LYS A 192 -34.02 38.31 14.31
N GLN A 193 -32.92 38.71 13.68
CA GLN A 193 -32.16 39.91 14.04
C GLN A 193 -32.31 40.99 12.97
#